data_AF-A0A357N8H4-F1
#
_entry.id   AF-A0A357N8H4-F1
#
_cell.length_a   1.000
_cell.length_b   1.000
_cell.length_c   1.000
_cell.angle_alpha   90.00
_cell.angle_beta   90.00
_cell.angle_gamma   90.00
#
_symmetry.space_group_name_H-M   'P 1'
#
loop_
_entity.id
_entity.type
_entity.pdbx_description
1 polymer ?
#
loop_
_entity_poly.entity_id
_entity_poly.type
_entity_poly.pdbx_seq_one_letter_code
_entity_poly.pdbx_strand_id
1 'polypeptide(L)' 'AAAIAASSMVTVMASGKTLSEALRIKNEDVAEALGGLPPKKLQCSNIAADALHQAIADYQNGRR' A
#
# COMPACT_ATOMS: atom_id res chain seq x y z
N ALA A 1 -10.98 11.48 0.46
CA ALA A 1 -10.21 11.42 1.72
C ALA A 1 -9.55 10.05 1.96
N ALA A 2 -10.29 8.92 1.89
CA ALA A 2 -9.73 7.60 2.21
C ALA A 2 -8.54 7.17 1.32
N ALA A 3 -8.60 7.44 0.00
CA ALA A 3 -7.50 7.10 -0.92
C ALA A 3 -6.20 7.85 -0.59
N ILE A 4 -6.27 9.14 -0.28
CA ILE A 4 -5.08 9.95 0.06
C ILE A 4 -4.45 9.44 1.36
N ALA A 5 -5.27 9.15 2.37
CA ALA A 5 -4.79 8.59 3.63
C ALA A 5 -4.15 7.21 3.43
N ALA A 6 -4.75 6.35 2.59
CA ALA A 6 -4.19 5.03 2.27
C ALA A 6 -2.86 5.13 1.52
N SER A 7 -2.76 5.97 0.49
CA SER A 7 -1.50 6.18 -0.23
C SER A 7 -0.40 6.73 0.67
N SER A 8 -0.72 7.68 1.55
CA SER A 8 0.25 8.21 2.51
C SER A 8 0.66 7.18 3.56
N MET A 9 -0.24 6.32 4.01
CA MET A 9 0.08 5.28 4.99
C MET A 9 0.97 4.20 4.36
N VAL A 10 0.67 3.79 3.12
CA VAL A 10 1.45 2.81 2.37
C VAL A 10 2.91 3.25 2.21
N THR A 11 3.17 4.53 1.91
CA THR A 11 4.55 5.03 1.78
C THR A 11 5.29 5.02 3.12
N VAL A 12 4.63 5.38 4.21
CA VAL A 12 5.20 5.29 5.56
C VAL A 12 5.50 3.84 5.93
N MET A 13 4.58 2.92 5.65
CA MET A 13 4.74 1.49 5.93
C MET A 13 5.84 0.82 5.10
N ALA A 14 6.08 1.29 3.88
CA ALA A 14 7.12 0.77 2.99
C ALA A 14 8.50 1.40 3.26
N SER A 15 8.55 2.60 3.86
CA SER A 15 9.80 3.30 4.14
C SER A 15 10.67 2.53 5.12
N GLY A 16 11.95 2.34 4.78
CA GLY A 16 12.91 1.61 5.61
C GLY A 16 12.79 0.08 5.57
N LYS A 17 11.82 -0.47 4.83
CA LYS A 17 11.68 -1.91 4.60
C LYS A 17 12.43 -2.35 3.34
N THR A 18 12.81 -3.61 3.31
CA THR A 18 13.31 -4.26 2.08
C THR A 18 12.17 -4.44 1.08
N LEU A 19 12.50 -4.60 -0.21
CA LEU A 19 11.49 -4.83 -1.26
C LEU A 19 10.61 -6.06 -0.96
N SER A 20 11.20 -7.13 -0.43
CA SER A 20 10.48 -8.34 -0.05
C SER A 20 9.51 -8.11 1.11
N GLU A 21 9.87 -7.27 2.08
CA GLU A 21 8.97 -6.90 3.18
C GLU A 21 7.87 -5.95 2.73
N ALA A 22 8.18 -5.02 1.81
CA ALA A 22 7.20 -4.11 1.23
C ALA A 22 6.16 -4.87 0.39
N LEU A 23 6.56 -5.94 -0.33
CA LEU A 23 5.65 -6.85 -1.04
C LEU A 23 4.73 -7.67 -0.13
N ARG A 24 5.00 -7.72 1.19
CA ARG A 24 4.13 -8.41 2.16
C ARG A 24 3.03 -7.49 2.69
N ILE A 25 3.08 -6.19 2.39
CA ILE A 25 2.07 -5.22 2.82
C ILE A 25 0.78 -5.48 2.04
N LYS A 26 -0.25 -5.95 2.74
CA LYS A 26 -1.57 -6.20 2.17
C LYS A 26 -2.50 -5.03 2.40
N ASN A 27 -3.62 -5.08 1.69
CA ASN A 27 -4.72 -4.15 1.91
C ASN A 27 -5.16 -4.08 3.38
N GLU A 28 -5.26 -5.25 4.01
CA GLU A 28 -5.73 -5.41 5.38
C GLU A 28 -4.81 -4.67 6.35
N ASP A 29 -3.50 -4.77 6.16
CA ASP A 29 -2.50 -4.08 6.98
C ASP A 29 -2.65 -2.54 6.86
N VAL A 30 -2.95 -2.04 5.66
CA VAL A 30 -3.18 -0.60 5.42
C VAL A 30 -4.50 -0.15 6.04
N ALA A 31 -5.54 -0.97 5.97
CA ALA A 31 -6.84 -0.67 6.57
C ALA A 31 -6.76 -0.68 8.10
N GLU A 32 -6.00 -1.61 8.67
CA GLU A 32 -5.73 -1.69 10.11
C GLU A 32 -4.88 -0.50 10.59
N ALA A 33 -3.83 -0.14 9.86
CA ALA A 33 -2.99 1.02 10.17
C ALA A 33 -3.76 2.35 10.16
N LEU A 34 -4.87 2.42 9.43
CA LEU A 34 -5.78 3.57 9.40
C LEU A 34 -6.87 3.53 10.49
N GLY A 35 -6.83 2.56 11.41
CA GLY A 35 -7.80 2.42 12.51
C GLY A 35 -9.07 1.66 12.12
N GLY A 36 -9.02 0.87 11.06
CA GLY A 36 -10.16 0.12 10.53
C GLY A 36 -11.01 0.97 9.59
N LEU A 37 -11.20 0.49 8.36
CA LEU A 37 -12.09 1.14 7.39
C LEU A 37 -13.42 0.41 7.30
N PRO A 38 -14.56 1.13 7.22
CA PRO A 38 -15.83 0.51 6.91
C PRO A 38 -15.78 -0.16 5.53
N PRO A 39 -16.48 -1.29 5.32
CA PRO A 39 -16.34 -2.14 4.13
C PRO A 39 -16.52 -1.40 2.80
N LYS A 40 -17.36 -0.36 2.77
CA LYS A 40 -17.59 0.50 1.61
C LYS A 40 -16.39 1.35 1.18
N LYS A 41 -15.34 1.48 2.01
CA LYS A 41 -14.15 2.31 1.74
C LYS A 41 -12.86 1.50 1.64
N LEU A 42 -12.91 0.18 1.80
CA LEU A 42 -11.75 -0.73 1.66
C LEU A 42 -11.14 -0.71 0.26
N GLN A 43 -11.95 -0.43 -0.77
CA GLN A 43 -11.46 -0.33 -2.15
C GLN A 43 -10.36 0.73 -2.31
N CYS A 44 -10.42 1.82 -1.55
CA CYS A 44 -9.36 2.84 -1.57
C CYS A 44 -8.03 2.33 -1.00
N SER A 45 -8.09 1.45 0.00
CA SER A 45 -6.90 0.79 0.52
C SER A 45 -6.37 -0.26 -0.46
N ASN A 46 -7.23 -0.91 -1.27
CA ASN A 46 -6.81 -1.98 -2.18
C ASN A 46 -5.91 -1.38 -3.26
N ILE A 47 -6.39 -0.28 -3.84
CA ILE A 47 -5.69 0.49 -4.85
C ILE A 47 -4.31 0.95 -4.35
N ALA A 48 -4.19 1.34 -3.08
CA ALA A 48 -2.92 1.80 -2.52
C ALA A 48 -1.89 0.67 -2.36
N ALA A 49 -2.32 -0.51 -1.88
CA ALA A 49 -1.44 -1.68 -1.75
C ALA A 49 -1.04 -2.24 -3.12
N ASP A 50 -1.99 -2.32 -4.06
CA ASP A 50 -1.72 -2.77 -5.44
C ASP A 50 -0.76 -1.83 -6.16
N ALA A 51 -0.92 -0.51 -5.98
CA ALA A 51 0.01 0.47 -6.54
C ALA A 51 1.43 0.30 -6.00
N LEU A 52 1.60 -0.02 -4.71
CA LEU A 52 2.92 -0.31 -4.14
C LEU A 52 3.54 -1.55 -4.79
N HIS A 53 2.77 -2.63 -4.91
CA HIS A 53 3.25 -3.86 -5.55
C HIS A 53 3.64 -3.64 -7.01
N GLN A 54 2.83 -2.89 -7.76
CA GLN A 54 3.15 -2.53 -9.13
C GLN A 54 4.41 -1.68 -9.21
N ALA A 55 4.59 -0.68 -8.33
CA ALA A 55 5.79 0.15 -8.30
C ALA A 55 7.06 -0.70 -7.99
N ILE A 56 6.96 -1.65 -7.06
CA ILE A 56 8.06 -2.57 -6.75
C ILE A 56 8.36 -3.49 -7.94
N ALA A 57 7.34 -4.03 -8.60
CA ALA A 57 7.50 -4.86 -9.78
C ALA A 57 8.11 -4.07 -10.96
N ASP A 58 7.70 -2.82 -11.15
CA ASP A 58 8.23 -1.94 -12.18
C ASP A 58 9.72 -1.62 -11.94
N TYR A 59 10.08 -1.33 -10.69
CA TYR A 59 11.47 -1.16 -10.26
C TYR A 59 12.32 -2.43 -10.52
N GLN A 60 11.79 -3.61 -10.21
CA GLN A 60 12.48 -4.88 -10.48
C GLN A 60 12.62 -5.18 -11.98
N ASN A 61 11.64 -4.78 -12.80
CA ASN A 61 11.67 -4.92 -14.25
C ASN A 61 12.56 -3.88 -14.95
N GLY A 62 13.19 -2.95 -14.21
CA GLY A 62 14.12 -1.98 -14.75
C GLY A 62 13.47 -0.85 -15.56
N ARG A 63 12.16 -0.66 -15.43
CA ARG A 63 11.47 0.52 -15.96
C ARG A 63 11.78 1.70 -15.04
N ARG A 64 12.49 2.69 -15.57
CA ARG A 64 12.85 3.95 -14.91
C ARG A 64 12.22 5.11 -15.66
#